data_AF-A0A2H4Y9E4-F1
#
_entry.id   AF-A0A2H4Y9E4-F1
#
_cell.length_a   1.000
_cell.length_b   1.000
_cell.length_c   1.000
_cell.angle_alpha   90.00
_cell.angle_beta   90.00
_cell.angle_gamma   90.00
#
_symmetry.space_group_name_H-M   'P 1'
#
loop_
_entity.id
_entity.type
_entity.pdbx_description
1 polymer ?
#
loop_
_entity_poly.entity_id
_entity_poly.type
_entity_poly.pdbx_seq_one_letter_code
_entity_poly.pdbx_strand_id
1 'polypeptide(L)'
;MTLGQRQLVPYKLSTQPDIVEGDDLHYVNNPAMQQMWDDMKRTIIVGMDLAHETLEKRLGKEVTPESIAGYMEAVNHTMPGAAIVQEHMVETHPGLVDDCYVKMFTGDDELADEIDSQYVININDLFDKEGQADKIKAAMGKTTWQAVHIPTIVVRCCDGGNTSRWSAMQIGMSFIAAYNMCAGEAAVADLAFAAKHAAAVQMAEMLPARRARSPNEPGGLSFGYCADMVQKMRVKPEDPVLYTLEVVACGTMLYDQIWLGSYMSGGVGFTQY
;
A
#
# COMPACT_ATOMS: atom_id res chain seq x y z
N MET A 1 -5.88 19.41 -38.66
CA MET A 1 -6.75 20.33 -37.89
C MET A 1 -5.82 21.15 -37.01
N THR A 2 -5.83 22.48 -37.13
CA THR A 2 -4.95 23.35 -36.32
C THR A 2 -5.67 23.67 -35.00
N LEU A 3 -5.03 23.39 -33.87
CA LEU A 3 -5.57 23.73 -32.54
C LEU A 3 -5.57 25.25 -32.31
N GLY A 4 -6.28 25.71 -31.27
CA GLY A 4 -6.26 27.13 -30.86
C GLY A 4 -7.14 28.07 -31.71
N GLN A 5 -8.08 27.54 -32.49
CA GLN A 5 -9.09 28.39 -33.17
C GLN A 5 -10.11 29.00 -32.20
N ARG A 6 -10.28 28.36 -31.02
CA ARG A 6 -10.92 28.92 -29.83
C ARG A 6 -9.86 29.11 -28.74
N GLN A 7 -10.19 29.91 -27.74
CA GLN A 7 -9.34 30.02 -26.54
C GLN A 7 -9.10 28.62 -25.93
N LEU A 8 -7.83 28.31 -25.72
CA LEU A 8 -7.38 27.20 -24.88
C LEU A 8 -7.54 27.69 -23.43
N VAL A 9 -8.48 27.07 -22.72
CA VAL A 9 -8.92 27.56 -21.41
C VAL A 9 -8.01 26.99 -20.32
N PRO A 10 -7.54 27.82 -19.36
CA PRO A 10 -6.88 27.30 -18.19
C PRO A 10 -7.89 26.69 -17.21
N TYR A 11 -7.42 25.77 -16.37
CA TYR A 11 -8.20 25.09 -15.35
C TYR A 11 -7.76 25.54 -13.97
N LYS A 12 -8.72 25.92 -13.13
CA LYS A 12 -8.49 26.09 -11.70
C LYS A 12 -8.61 24.73 -11.04
N LEU A 13 -7.60 24.31 -10.29
CA LEU A 13 -7.72 23.14 -9.43
C LEU A 13 -8.76 23.42 -8.34
N SER A 14 -9.82 22.61 -8.29
CA SER A 14 -10.89 22.75 -7.30
C SER A 14 -10.29 22.82 -5.90
N THR A 15 -10.70 23.78 -5.08
CA THR A 15 -10.19 24.07 -3.72
C THR A 15 -8.77 24.61 -3.60
N GLN A 16 -7.97 24.64 -4.68
CA GLN A 16 -6.61 25.19 -4.68
C GLN A 16 -6.56 26.58 -5.32
N PRO A 17 -5.54 27.39 -5.02
CA PRO A 17 -5.32 28.68 -5.67
C PRO A 17 -4.79 28.52 -7.11
N ASP A 18 -4.23 27.36 -7.45
CA ASP A 18 -3.50 27.13 -8.70
C ASP A 18 -4.39 27.12 -9.94
N ILE A 19 -3.88 27.72 -11.01
CA ILE A 19 -4.48 27.76 -12.34
C ILE A 19 -3.43 27.27 -13.33
N VAL A 20 -3.75 26.23 -14.09
CA VAL A 20 -2.82 25.53 -14.99
C VAL A 20 -3.44 25.33 -16.37
N GLU A 21 -2.61 25.04 -17.37
CA GLU A 21 -3.13 24.56 -18.65
C GLU A 21 -3.61 23.11 -18.50
N GLY A 22 -4.54 22.68 -19.36
CA GLY A 22 -5.09 21.31 -19.29
C GLY A 22 -4.02 20.23 -19.49
N ASP A 23 -2.97 20.54 -20.25
CA ASP A 23 -1.84 19.65 -20.52
C ASP A 23 -1.02 19.31 -19.27
N ASP A 24 -0.97 20.20 -18.27
CA ASP A 24 -0.30 19.97 -16.98
C ASP A 24 -1.09 18.98 -16.09
N LEU A 25 -2.37 18.76 -16.41
CA LEU A 25 -3.24 17.79 -15.77
C LEU A 25 -3.25 16.43 -16.48
N HIS A 26 -2.50 16.27 -17.57
CA HIS A 26 -2.34 14.97 -18.19
C HIS A 26 -1.40 14.12 -17.34
N TYR A 27 -1.81 12.91 -16.94
CA TYR A 27 -1.05 12.06 -16.01
C TYR A 27 0.42 11.83 -16.42
N VAL A 28 0.73 11.76 -17.72
CA VAL A 28 2.12 11.65 -18.24
C VAL A 28 2.98 12.86 -17.88
N ASN A 29 2.39 14.05 -17.85
CA ASN A 29 3.07 15.31 -17.53
C ASN A 29 3.02 15.63 -16.03
N ASN A 30 2.33 14.81 -15.23
CA ASN A 30 2.06 15.09 -13.84
C ASN A 30 2.61 13.99 -12.91
N PRO A 31 3.77 14.21 -12.27
CA PRO A 31 4.38 13.19 -11.41
C PRO A 31 3.57 12.91 -10.15
N ALA A 32 2.76 13.85 -9.65
CA ALA A 32 1.89 13.59 -8.50
C ALA A 32 0.78 12.59 -8.85
N MET A 33 0.20 12.67 -10.06
CA MET A 33 -0.77 11.68 -10.54
C MET A 33 -0.15 10.29 -10.68
N GLN A 34 1.08 10.23 -11.21
CA GLN A 34 1.81 8.96 -11.33
C GLN A 34 2.13 8.37 -9.96
N GLN A 35 2.66 9.18 -9.04
CA GLN A 35 3.04 8.70 -7.72
C GLN A 35 1.83 8.28 -6.88
N MET A 36 0.68 8.97 -7.00
CA MET A 36 -0.55 8.52 -6.34
C MET A 36 -0.91 7.09 -6.74
N TRP A 37 -0.82 6.79 -8.04
CA TRP A 37 -1.08 5.44 -8.52
C TRP A 37 0.02 4.45 -8.08
N ASP A 38 1.28 4.83 -8.17
CA ASP A 38 2.39 3.96 -7.75
C ASP A 38 2.30 3.62 -6.25
N ASP A 39 1.93 4.58 -5.39
CA ASP A 39 1.70 4.36 -3.95
C ASP A 39 0.55 3.38 -3.69
N MET A 40 -0.55 3.46 -4.44
CA MET A 40 -1.63 2.47 -4.32
C MET A 40 -1.18 1.08 -4.82
N LYS A 41 -0.52 1.02 -5.98
CA LYS A 41 -0.08 -0.23 -6.62
C LYS A 41 0.94 -0.98 -5.77
N ARG A 42 1.89 -0.28 -5.17
CA ARG A 42 3.00 -0.84 -4.37
C ARG A 42 2.62 -1.23 -2.94
N THR A 43 1.36 -1.03 -2.55
CA THR A 43 0.86 -1.31 -1.20
C THR A 43 0.18 -2.67 -1.10
N ILE A 44 0.40 -3.37 0.01
CA ILE A 44 -0.39 -4.52 0.45
C ILE A 44 -0.53 -4.51 1.96
N ILE A 45 -1.66 -4.98 2.48
CA ILE A 45 -1.86 -5.21 3.92
C ILE A 45 -1.76 -6.72 4.18
N VAL A 46 -0.99 -7.11 5.19
CA VAL A 46 -0.78 -8.51 5.57
C VAL A 46 -1.02 -8.68 7.07
N GLY A 47 -1.86 -9.63 7.47
CA GLY A 47 -2.10 -9.94 8.88
C GLY A 47 -0.93 -10.72 9.49
N MET A 48 -0.60 -10.42 10.74
CA MET A 48 0.51 -11.03 11.48
C MET A 48 0.04 -12.17 12.38
N ASP A 49 -1.24 -12.22 12.76
CA ASP A 49 -1.78 -13.17 13.74
C ASP A 49 -1.56 -14.64 13.33
N LEU A 50 -1.78 -15.01 12.06
CA LEU A 50 -1.54 -16.38 11.58
C LEU A 50 -0.06 -16.78 11.60
N ALA A 51 0.83 -15.81 11.36
CA ALA A 51 2.27 -16.05 11.46
C ALA A 51 2.68 -16.24 12.93
N HIS A 52 2.15 -15.41 13.84
CA HIS A 52 2.35 -15.55 15.29
C HIS A 52 1.81 -16.90 15.80
N GLU A 53 0.62 -17.31 15.37
CA GLU A 53 0.08 -18.63 15.72
C GLU A 53 0.97 -19.79 15.22
N THR A 54 1.59 -19.64 14.05
CA THR A 54 2.54 -20.63 13.53
C THR A 54 3.77 -20.72 14.44
N LEU A 55 4.31 -19.59 14.87
CA LEU A 55 5.45 -19.54 15.80
C LEU A 55 5.11 -20.21 17.13
N GLU A 56 3.98 -19.85 17.74
CA GLU A 56 3.59 -20.34 19.06
C GLU A 56 3.18 -21.82 19.04
N LYS A 57 2.28 -22.20 18.12
CA LYS A 57 1.68 -23.53 18.13
C LYS A 57 2.55 -24.58 17.47
N ARG A 58 3.24 -24.23 16.39
CA ARG A 58 4.02 -25.20 15.59
C ARG A 58 5.48 -25.23 15.98
N LEU A 59 6.07 -24.09 16.35
CA LEU A 59 7.49 -23.98 16.68
C LEU A 59 7.77 -23.83 18.18
N GLY A 60 6.73 -23.61 19.01
CA GLY A 60 6.89 -23.42 20.44
C GLY A 60 7.70 -22.16 20.79
N LYS A 61 7.67 -21.16 19.92
CA LYS A 61 8.37 -19.88 20.09
C LYS A 61 7.38 -18.84 20.62
N GLU A 62 7.79 -18.12 21.65
CA GLU A 62 7.00 -17.03 22.22
C GLU A 62 7.03 -15.81 21.29
N VAL A 63 5.89 -15.12 21.21
CA VAL A 63 5.75 -13.83 20.51
C VAL A 63 5.48 -12.76 21.55
N THR A 64 6.37 -11.79 21.65
CA THR A 64 6.28 -10.66 22.58
C THR A 64 6.40 -9.34 21.81
N PRO A 65 6.05 -8.19 22.42
CA PRO A 65 6.29 -6.89 21.80
C PRO A 65 7.78 -6.68 21.45
N GLU A 66 8.71 -7.19 22.28
CA GLU A 66 10.14 -7.19 21.99
C GLU A 66 10.50 -8.02 20.74
N SER A 67 9.93 -9.23 20.58
CA SER A 67 10.18 -10.05 19.38
C SER A 67 9.55 -9.45 18.13
N ILE A 68 8.39 -8.80 18.27
CA ILE A 68 7.74 -8.05 17.19
C ILE A 68 8.61 -6.85 16.79
N ALA A 69 9.18 -6.11 17.73
CA ALA A 69 10.10 -5.01 17.45
C ALA A 69 11.34 -5.50 16.67
N GLY A 70 11.95 -6.61 17.09
CA GLY A 70 13.05 -7.24 16.36
C GLY A 70 12.65 -7.69 14.93
N TYR A 71 11.43 -8.19 14.76
CA TYR A 71 10.87 -8.46 13.43
C TYR A 71 10.68 -7.19 12.59
N MET A 72 10.16 -6.11 13.19
CA MET A 72 9.94 -4.84 12.49
C MET A 72 11.25 -4.19 12.01
N GLU A 73 12.33 -4.31 12.80
CA GLU A 73 13.67 -3.92 12.38
C GLU A 73 14.14 -4.79 11.20
N ALA A 74 14.07 -6.12 11.35
CA ALA A 74 14.50 -7.06 10.32
C ALA A 74 13.75 -6.89 9.00
N VAL A 75 12.43 -6.67 9.02
CA VAL A 75 11.62 -6.51 7.81
C VAL A 75 11.85 -5.17 7.13
N ASN A 76 12.16 -4.09 7.86
CA ASN A 76 12.52 -2.83 7.22
C ASN A 76 13.93 -2.87 6.59
N HIS A 77 14.82 -3.76 7.04
CA HIS A 77 16.07 -4.08 6.32
C HIS A 77 15.81 -4.92 5.07
N THR A 78 15.03 -6.01 5.18
CA THR A 78 14.88 -6.95 4.05
C THR A 78 13.88 -6.48 2.99
N MET A 79 12.84 -5.71 3.34
CA MET A 79 11.77 -5.32 2.42
C MET A 79 12.28 -4.52 1.20
N PRO A 80 13.24 -3.60 1.34
CA PRO A 80 13.84 -2.91 0.20
C PRO A 80 14.70 -3.80 -0.71
N GLY A 81 15.03 -5.02 -0.30
CA GLY A 81 15.84 -5.98 -1.07
C GLY A 81 17.25 -6.23 -0.54
N ALA A 82 17.44 -6.17 0.78
CA ALA A 82 18.69 -6.51 1.44
C ALA A 82 18.65 -7.94 2.04
N ALA A 83 19.81 -8.57 2.17
CA ALA A 83 19.94 -9.94 2.65
C ALA A 83 20.12 -10.01 4.17
N ILE A 84 19.62 -11.09 4.79
CA ILE A 84 19.71 -11.29 6.25
C ILE A 84 20.16 -12.70 6.68
N VAL A 85 20.26 -13.66 5.76
CA VAL A 85 20.62 -15.06 6.07
C VAL A 85 21.82 -15.55 5.28
N GLN A 86 21.77 -15.41 3.95
CA GLN A 86 22.76 -16.03 3.07
C GLN A 86 24.02 -15.15 2.96
N GLU A 87 25.19 -15.79 2.94
CA GLU A 87 26.47 -15.16 2.63
C GLU A 87 26.56 -14.78 1.14
N HIS A 88 27.37 -13.78 0.81
CA HIS A 88 27.71 -13.35 -0.56
C HIS A 88 26.47 -12.98 -1.42
N MET A 89 25.47 -12.34 -0.79
CA MET A 89 24.33 -11.79 -1.52
C MET A 89 24.67 -10.43 -2.16
N VAL A 90 23.94 -10.13 -3.22
CA VAL A 90 23.91 -8.79 -3.82
C VAL A 90 22.58 -8.14 -3.43
N GLU A 91 22.60 -6.83 -3.21
CA GLU A 91 21.50 -6.09 -2.61
C GLU A 91 21.10 -4.91 -3.49
N THR A 92 19.89 -4.39 -3.28
CA THR A 92 19.43 -3.15 -3.91
C THR A 92 20.19 -1.95 -3.34
N HIS A 93 20.37 -0.89 -4.13
CA HIS A 93 20.97 0.34 -3.65
C HIS A 93 19.95 1.10 -2.78
N PRO A 94 20.21 1.40 -1.50
CA PRO A 94 19.21 2.00 -0.59
C PRO A 94 18.59 3.31 -1.11
N GLY A 95 19.39 4.17 -1.74
CA GLY A 95 18.89 5.41 -2.35
C GLY A 95 18.01 5.25 -3.61
N LEU A 96 17.74 4.03 -4.08
CA LEU A 96 16.77 3.75 -5.15
C LEU A 96 15.47 3.13 -4.63
N VAL A 97 15.43 2.80 -3.34
CA VAL A 97 14.34 2.06 -2.68
C VAL A 97 14.03 2.66 -1.31
N ASP A 98 14.33 3.95 -1.11
CA ASP A 98 14.13 4.69 0.14
C ASP A 98 12.64 4.97 0.44
N ASP A 99 11.77 4.77 -0.55
CA ASP A 99 10.33 4.81 -0.43
C ASP A 99 9.73 3.48 0.07
N CYS A 100 10.53 2.43 0.20
CA CYS A 100 10.11 1.10 0.64
C CYS A 100 10.18 0.96 2.16
N TYR A 101 9.08 0.56 2.79
CA TYR A 101 9.02 0.36 4.25
C TYR A 101 7.84 -0.53 4.65
N VAL A 102 7.88 -0.98 5.91
CA VAL A 102 6.80 -1.71 6.56
C VAL A 102 6.44 -1.03 7.87
N LYS A 103 5.15 -0.76 8.07
CA LYS A 103 4.61 -0.35 9.35
C LYS A 103 3.50 -1.29 9.79
N MET A 104 3.33 -1.45 11.10
CA MET A 104 2.25 -2.21 11.69
C MET A 104 1.15 -1.30 12.26
N PHE A 105 -0.04 -1.85 12.39
CA PHE A 105 -1.16 -1.25 13.11
C PHE A 105 -1.98 -2.36 13.77
N THR A 106 -2.56 -2.05 14.92
CA THR A 106 -3.35 -2.97 15.73
C THR A 106 -4.44 -2.19 16.46
N GLY A 107 -5.54 -2.84 16.81
CA GLY A 107 -6.52 -2.29 17.73
C GLY A 107 -6.19 -2.55 19.20
N ASP A 108 -5.06 -3.21 19.49
CA ASP A 108 -4.53 -3.36 20.85
C ASP A 108 -3.59 -2.20 21.20
N ASP A 109 -4.10 -1.20 21.92
CA ASP A 109 -3.34 0.01 22.27
C ASP A 109 -2.11 -0.32 23.14
N GLU A 110 -2.20 -1.33 24.01
CA GLU A 110 -1.07 -1.74 24.87
C GLU A 110 0.09 -2.28 24.03
N LEU A 111 -0.21 -3.11 23.02
CA LEU A 111 0.79 -3.59 22.08
C LEU A 111 1.36 -2.44 21.24
N ALA A 112 0.51 -1.54 20.74
CA ALA A 112 0.95 -0.41 19.92
C ALA A 112 1.92 0.51 20.68
N ASP A 113 1.70 0.74 21.97
CA ASP A 113 2.52 1.59 22.84
C ASP A 113 3.90 0.98 23.17
N GLU A 114 4.04 -0.35 23.08
CA GLU A 114 5.30 -1.05 23.33
C GLU A 114 6.22 -1.14 22.10
N ILE A 115 5.68 -0.94 20.89
CA ILE A 115 6.46 -0.95 19.66
C ILE A 115 6.98 0.45 19.35
N ASP A 116 8.20 0.54 18.82
CA ASP A 116 8.76 1.82 18.38
C ASP A 116 7.82 2.52 17.38
N SER A 117 7.42 3.74 17.72
CA SER A 117 6.54 4.60 16.92
C SER A 117 6.95 4.75 15.46
N GLN A 118 8.25 4.59 15.11
CA GLN A 118 8.68 4.64 13.71
C GLN A 118 8.04 3.52 12.86
N TYR A 119 7.74 2.38 13.49
CA TYR A 119 7.13 1.21 12.88
C TYR A 119 5.62 1.16 13.02
N VAL A 120 4.99 2.07 13.76
CA VAL A 120 3.54 2.02 14.05
C VAL A 120 2.79 3.06 13.23
N ILE A 121 1.68 2.65 12.62
CA ILE A 121 0.61 3.55 12.16
C ILE A 121 -0.35 3.70 13.34
N ASN A 122 -0.17 4.76 14.12
CA ASN A 122 -0.98 4.99 15.31
C ASN A 122 -2.40 5.42 14.93
N ILE A 123 -3.39 4.54 15.17
CA ILE A 123 -4.79 4.78 14.83
C ILE A 123 -5.35 5.95 15.64
N ASN A 124 -4.99 6.07 16.92
CA ASN A 124 -5.48 7.13 17.79
C ASN A 124 -4.98 8.51 17.33
N ASP A 125 -3.72 8.59 16.87
CA ASP A 125 -3.13 9.83 16.37
C ASP A 125 -3.71 10.26 15.01
N LEU A 126 -3.96 9.30 14.11
CA LEU A 126 -4.40 9.60 12.75
C LEU A 126 -5.91 9.83 12.63
N PHE A 127 -6.70 9.22 13.52
CA PHE A 127 -8.17 9.20 13.48
C PHE A 127 -8.78 9.76 14.78
N ASP A 128 -8.23 10.89 15.24
CA ASP A 128 -8.54 11.58 16.50
C ASP A 128 -9.93 12.26 16.54
N LYS A 129 -10.65 12.30 15.42
CA LYS A 129 -11.92 13.01 15.26
C LYS A 129 -13.12 12.08 15.24
N GLU A 130 -14.25 12.56 15.77
CA GLU A 130 -15.58 11.93 15.69
C GLU A 130 -15.63 10.44 16.07
N GLY A 131 -14.77 10.01 17.01
CA GLY A 131 -14.67 8.62 17.43
C GLY A 131 -14.28 7.67 16.30
N GLN A 132 -13.57 8.14 15.28
CA GLN A 132 -13.13 7.32 14.16
C GLN A 132 -12.17 6.21 14.62
N ALA A 133 -11.19 6.55 15.46
CA ALA A 133 -10.29 5.56 16.04
C ALA A 133 -11.06 4.43 16.76
N ASP A 134 -12.06 4.77 17.57
CA ASP A 134 -12.88 3.77 18.28
C ASP A 134 -13.63 2.84 17.32
N LYS A 135 -14.18 3.38 16.22
CA LYS A 135 -14.87 2.57 15.19
C LYS A 135 -13.91 1.62 14.48
N ILE A 136 -12.70 2.09 14.14
CA ILE A 136 -11.68 1.28 13.48
C ILE A 136 -11.22 0.17 14.42
N LYS A 137 -10.84 0.51 15.66
CA LYS A 137 -10.38 -0.47 16.66
C LYS A 137 -11.48 -1.47 17.02
N ALA A 138 -12.75 -1.04 17.09
CA ALA A 138 -13.88 -1.94 17.31
C ALA A 138 -14.07 -2.94 16.15
N ALA A 139 -13.84 -2.51 14.90
CA ALA A 139 -13.93 -3.38 13.73
C ALA A 139 -12.76 -4.38 13.65
N MET A 140 -11.56 -3.95 14.02
CA MET A 140 -10.35 -4.75 13.97
C MET A 140 -10.18 -5.70 15.16
N GLY A 141 -10.74 -5.35 16.32
CA GLY A 141 -10.41 -6.01 17.58
C GLY A 141 -8.91 -5.88 17.90
N LYS A 142 -8.35 -6.92 18.53
CA LYS A 142 -6.91 -6.97 18.89
C LYS A 142 -6.02 -7.57 17.79
N THR A 143 -6.50 -7.64 16.54
CA THR A 143 -5.71 -8.19 15.43
C THR A 143 -4.58 -7.27 15.03
N THR A 144 -3.48 -7.86 14.54
CA THR A 144 -2.27 -7.12 14.18
C THR A 144 -1.99 -7.24 12.69
N TRP A 145 -1.77 -6.11 12.04
CA TRP A 145 -1.62 -6.00 10.59
C TRP A 145 -0.38 -5.19 10.24
N GLN A 146 0.23 -5.49 9.10
CA GLN A 146 1.31 -4.71 8.52
C GLN A 146 0.92 -4.13 7.16
N ALA A 147 1.10 -2.82 7.00
CA ALA A 147 1.08 -2.11 5.74
C ALA A 147 2.48 -2.17 5.13
N VAL A 148 2.60 -2.89 4.01
CA VAL A 148 3.85 -3.08 3.28
C VAL A 148 3.80 -2.23 2.03
N HIS A 149 4.78 -1.35 1.88
CA HIS A 149 4.99 -0.57 0.67
C HIS A 149 6.29 -1.04 0.02
N ILE A 150 6.19 -1.74 -1.12
CA ILE A 150 7.37 -2.16 -1.88
C ILE A 150 7.95 -0.96 -2.67
N PRO A 151 9.16 -1.03 -3.24
CA PRO A 151 9.76 0.12 -3.91
C PRO A 151 8.97 0.55 -5.16
N THR A 152 8.79 1.86 -5.34
CA THR A 152 8.12 2.44 -6.52
C THR A 152 8.81 1.98 -7.82
N ILE A 153 10.15 1.95 -7.84
CA ILE A 153 10.91 1.50 -9.01
C ILE A 153 10.57 0.06 -9.40
N VAL A 154 10.23 -0.81 -8.44
CA VAL A 154 9.87 -2.20 -8.70
C VAL A 154 8.52 -2.28 -9.42
N VAL A 155 7.50 -1.55 -8.95
CA VAL A 155 6.17 -1.61 -9.59
C VAL A 155 6.10 -0.85 -10.91
N ARG A 156 7.03 0.09 -11.16
CA ARG A 156 7.20 0.72 -12.48
C ARG A 156 7.92 -0.20 -13.48
N CYS A 157 8.83 -1.04 -13.01
CA CYS A 157 9.53 -2.05 -13.83
C CYS A 157 8.71 -3.34 -14.04
N CYS A 158 7.81 -3.65 -13.11
CA CYS A 158 6.98 -4.85 -13.11
C CYS A 158 5.49 -4.49 -13.24
N ASP A 159 4.65 -5.03 -12.36
CA ASP A 159 3.21 -4.81 -12.30
C ASP A 159 2.70 -4.88 -10.86
N GLY A 160 1.41 -4.65 -10.64
CA GLY A 160 0.77 -4.75 -9.31
C GLY A 160 0.83 -6.16 -8.71
N GLY A 161 0.85 -7.20 -9.56
CA GLY A 161 1.00 -8.58 -9.12
C GLY A 161 2.31 -8.85 -8.36
N ASN A 162 3.35 -8.06 -8.61
CA ASN A 162 4.61 -8.22 -7.91
C ASN A 162 4.54 -7.81 -6.43
N THR A 163 3.65 -6.88 -6.06
CA THR A 163 3.54 -6.33 -4.69
C THR A 163 3.34 -7.40 -3.63
N SER A 164 2.32 -8.27 -3.80
CA SER A 164 2.03 -9.33 -2.82
C SER A 164 3.14 -10.38 -2.73
N ARG A 165 3.78 -10.67 -3.86
CA ARG A 165 4.84 -11.68 -3.96
C ARG A 165 6.11 -11.17 -3.28
N TRP A 166 6.56 -9.97 -3.65
CA TRP A 166 7.71 -9.30 -3.06
C TRP A 166 7.55 -9.19 -1.54
N SER A 167 6.41 -8.66 -1.09
CA SER A 167 6.06 -8.55 0.33
C SER A 167 6.23 -9.88 1.06
N ALA A 168 5.60 -10.95 0.58
CA ALA A 168 5.67 -12.25 1.23
C ALA A 168 7.08 -12.87 1.26
N MET A 169 7.93 -12.62 0.26
CA MET A 169 9.31 -13.12 0.26
C MET A 169 10.10 -12.49 1.41
N GLN A 170 10.02 -11.17 1.54
CA GLN A 170 10.78 -10.44 2.55
C GLN A 170 10.22 -10.66 3.96
N ILE A 171 8.89 -10.77 4.11
CA ILE A 171 8.24 -11.21 5.36
C ILE A 171 8.78 -12.57 5.81
N GLY A 172 8.84 -13.55 4.90
CA GLY A 172 9.34 -14.88 5.21
C GLY A 172 10.79 -14.87 5.69
N MET A 173 11.67 -14.12 5.02
CA MET A 173 13.07 -13.97 5.41
C MET A 173 13.23 -13.28 6.77
N SER A 174 12.40 -12.28 7.05
CA SER A 174 12.42 -11.57 8.34
C SER A 174 11.93 -12.42 9.49
N PHE A 175 10.89 -13.23 9.30
CA PHE A 175 10.48 -14.21 10.31
C PHE A 175 11.58 -15.24 10.57
N ILE A 176 12.24 -15.73 9.51
CA ILE A 176 13.36 -16.67 9.66
C ILE A 176 14.45 -16.10 10.55
N ALA A 177 14.86 -14.86 10.28
CA ALA A 177 15.92 -14.19 11.03
C ALA A 177 15.48 -13.81 12.45
N ALA A 178 14.38 -13.05 12.58
CA ALA A 178 13.95 -12.48 13.86
C ALA A 178 13.56 -13.55 14.89
N TYR A 179 12.99 -14.68 14.44
CA TYR A 179 12.55 -15.75 15.33
C TYR A 179 13.50 -16.95 15.34
N ASN A 180 14.70 -16.86 14.75
CA ASN A 180 15.67 -17.95 14.69
C ASN A 180 15.03 -19.27 14.21
N MET A 181 14.34 -19.20 13.07
CA MET A 181 13.78 -20.39 12.42
C MET A 181 14.83 -21.07 11.55
N CYS A 182 14.62 -22.35 11.24
CA CYS A 182 15.45 -22.99 10.23
C CYS A 182 15.11 -22.40 8.85
N ALA A 183 16.14 -21.94 8.13
CA ALA A 183 16.01 -21.33 6.81
C ALA A 183 15.59 -22.38 5.76
N GLY A 184 14.27 -22.63 5.64
CA GLY A 184 13.69 -23.58 4.70
C GLY A 184 13.01 -24.80 5.34
N GLU A 185 12.59 -24.74 6.60
CA GLU A 185 11.78 -25.80 7.21
C GLU A 185 10.30 -25.73 6.83
N ALA A 186 9.55 -26.80 7.13
CA ALA A 186 8.15 -26.93 6.73
C ALA A 186 7.22 -25.83 7.29
N ALA A 187 7.57 -25.22 8.43
CA ALA A 187 6.79 -24.09 8.98
C ALA A 187 6.92 -22.80 8.15
N VAL A 188 7.99 -22.65 7.36
CA VAL A 188 8.13 -21.50 6.43
C VAL A 188 7.04 -21.52 5.36
N ALA A 189 6.52 -22.70 5.00
CA ALA A 189 5.41 -22.80 4.06
C ALA A 189 4.10 -22.21 4.62
N ASP A 190 3.86 -22.32 5.93
CA ASP A 190 2.69 -21.73 6.58
C ASP A 190 2.78 -20.21 6.54
N LEU A 191 3.96 -19.66 6.82
CA LEU A 191 4.22 -18.21 6.71
C LEU A 191 4.02 -17.71 5.28
N ALA A 192 4.51 -18.45 4.29
CA ALA A 192 4.32 -18.11 2.88
C ALA A 192 2.84 -18.17 2.46
N PHE A 193 2.08 -19.14 2.97
CA PHE A 193 0.65 -19.24 2.68
C PHE A 193 -0.15 -18.12 3.35
N ALA A 194 0.17 -17.79 4.60
CA ALA A 194 -0.43 -16.67 5.33
C ALA A 194 -0.18 -15.35 4.59
N ALA A 195 1.09 -15.03 4.29
CA ALA A 195 1.47 -13.76 3.69
C ALA A 195 1.01 -13.57 2.23
N LYS A 196 0.76 -14.65 1.49
CA LYS A 196 0.34 -14.58 0.07
C LYS A 196 -1.16 -14.77 -0.14
N HIS A 197 -1.86 -15.36 0.81
CA HIS A 197 -3.27 -15.74 0.64
C HIS A 197 -4.08 -15.53 1.92
N ALA A 198 -3.83 -16.30 2.98
CA ALA A 198 -4.79 -16.42 4.09
C ALA A 198 -4.95 -15.14 4.93
N ALA A 199 -3.92 -14.31 4.99
CA ALA A 199 -3.91 -13.04 5.70
C ALA A 199 -3.58 -11.84 4.79
N ALA A 200 -3.62 -12.01 3.47
CA ALA A 200 -3.27 -10.97 2.52
C ALA A 200 -4.50 -10.20 2.05
N VAL A 201 -4.48 -8.87 2.21
CA VAL A 201 -5.46 -7.95 1.66
C VAL A 201 -4.82 -7.18 0.53
N GLN A 202 -5.13 -7.59 -0.70
CA GLN A 202 -4.67 -6.91 -1.91
C GLN A 202 -5.51 -5.65 -2.15
N MET A 203 -4.91 -4.64 -2.78
CA MET A 203 -5.60 -3.37 -3.08
C MET A 203 -6.61 -3.55 -4.20
N ALA A 204 -6.36 -4.46 -5.12
CA ALA A 204 -7.25 -4.75 -6.24
C ALA A 204 -7.21 -6.22 -6.64
N GLU A 205 -8.35 -6.74 -7.08
CA GLU A 205 -8.49 -8.11 -7.56
C GLU A 205 -7.94 -8.30 -8.99
N MET A 206 -7.63 -9.55 -9.36
CA MET A 206 -7.25 -9.87 -10.73
C MET A 206 -8.42 -9.68 -11.71
N LEU A 207 -8.09 -9.37 -12.97
CA LEU A 207 -9.12 -9.13 -13.99
C LEU A 207 -9.38 -10.31 -14.93
N PRO A 208 -10.63 -10.47 -15.43
CA PRO A 208 -10.97 -11.48 -16.42
C PRO A 208 -10.16 -11.36 -17.72
N ALA A 209 -10.00 -12.48 -18.42
CA ALA A 209 -9.09 -12.66 -19.55
C ALA A 209 -9.15 -11.57 -20.65
N ARG A 210 -10.35 -11.03 -20.97
CA ARG A 210 -10.51 -9.99 -22.00
C ARG A 210 -9.72 -8.71 -21.70
N ARG A 211 -9.50 -8.42 -20.42
CA ARG A 211 -8.75 -7.25 -19.92
C ARG A 211 -7.76 -7.71 -18.85
N ALA A 212 -7.09 -8.84 -19.12
CA ALA A 212 -6.25 -9.55 -18.16
C ALA A 212 -5.21 -8.63 -17.52
N ARG A 213 -5.28 -8.55 -16.19
CA ARG A 213 -4.32 -7.84 -15.35
C ARG A 213 -4.14 -8.63 -14.07
N SER A 214 -2.92 -8.58 -13.57
CA SER A 214 -2.61 -9.08 -12.24
C SER A 214 -3.40 -8.29 -11.17
N PRO A 215 -3.45 -8.80 -9.93
CA PRO A 215 -3.94 -8.01 -8.81
C PRO A 215 -3.21 -6.66 -8.66
N ASN A 216 -3.73 -5.77 -7.81
CA ASN A 216 -3.18 -4.42 -7.58
C ASN A 216 -3.10 -3.56 -8.86
N GLU A 217 -3.99 -3.78 -9.84
CA GLU A 217 -4.15 -2.91 -11.02
C GLU A 217 -5.51 -2.17 -10.96
N PRO A 218 -5.64 -0.98 -11.59
CA PRO A 218 -6.74 -0.06 -11.27
C PRO A 218 -8.13 -0.64 -11.53
N GLY A 219 -8.27 -1.48 -12.57
CA GLY A 219 -9.58 -2.05 -12.93
C GLY A 219 -10.14 -3.04 -11.90
N GLY A 220 -9.30 -3.56 -11.00
CA GLY A 220 -9.72 -4.43 -9.90
C GLY A 220 -9.92 -3.71 -8.57
N LEU A 221 -9.58 -2.41 -8.50
CA LEU A 221 -9.72 -1.59 -7.30
C LEU A 221 -11.20 -1.21 -7.14
N SER A 222 -11.83 -1.68 -6.05
CA SER A 222 -13.22 -1.35 -5.77
C SER A 222 -13.39 0.13 -5.45
N PHE A 223 -14.57 0.69 -5.76
CA PHE A 223 -14.86 2.09 -5.42
C PHE A 223 -14.81 2.38 -3.92
N GLY A 224 -15.20 1.40 -3.09
CA GLY A 224 -15.09 1.52 -1.63
C GLY A 224 -13.65 1.64 -1.17
N TYR A 225 -12.76 0.77 -1.68
CA TYR A 225 -11.33 0.84 -1.35
C TYR A 225 -10.69 2.14 -1.83
N CYS A 226 -11.03 2.58 -3.05
CA CYS A 226 -10.58 3.88 -3.55
C CYS A 226 -11.03 5.03 -2.64
N ALA A 227 -12.27 4.99 -2.14
CA ALA A 227 -12.78 5.97 -1.19
C ALA A 227 -12.00 5.93 0.15
N ASP A 228 -11.76 4.74 0.70
CA ASP A 228 -11.05 4.56 1.99
C ASP A 228 -9.56 4.95 1.90
N MET A 229 -8.94 4.82 0.72
CA MET A 229 -7.57 5.29 0.47
C MET A 229 -7.47 6.82 0.51
N VAL A 230 -8.55 7.55 0.20
CA VAL A 230 -8.57 9.02 0.27
C VAL A 230 -8.77 9.48 1.70
N GLN A 231 -7.70 10.03 2.27
CA GLN A 231 -7.62 10.36 3.70
C GLN A 231 -8.34 11.66 4.11
N LYS A 232 -9.14 12.29 3.24
CA LYS A 232 -9.78 13.57 3.62
C LYS A 232 -10.80 13.40 4.75
N MET A 233 -11.53 12.28 4.78
CA MET A 233 -12.56 12.03 5.81
C MET A 233 -12.00 12.07 7.23
N ARG A 234 -10.78 11.57 7.48
CA ARG A 234 -10.17 11.66 8.81
C ARG A 234 -9.74 13.07 9.21
N VAL A 235 -9.44 13.93 8.22
CA VAL A 235 -9.00 15.30 8.44
C VAL A 235 -10.19 16.26 8.57
N LYS A 236 -11.24 16.06 7.77
CA LYS A 236 -12.42 16.94 7.66
C LYS A 236 -13.73 16.14 7.67
N PRO A 237 -14.02 15.39 8.75
CA PRO A 237 -15.25 14.59 8.79
C PRO A 237 -16.53 15.43 8.84
N GLU A 238 -16.42 16.67 9.31
CA GLU A 238 -17.55 17.59 9.41
C GLU A 238 -18.06 18.09 8.04
N ASP A 239 -17.27 17.92 6.98
CA ASP A 239 -17.57 18.40 5.62
C ASP A 239 -17.73 17.21 4.64
N PRO A 240 -18.95 16.65 4.54
CA PRO A 240 -19.22 15.51 3.66
C PRO A 240 -19.10 15.81 2.18
N VAL A 241 -19.27 17.07 1.79
CA VAL A 241 -19.11 17.49 0.40
C VAL A 241 -17.63 17.46 0.04
N LEU A 242 -16.77 18.04 0.88
CA LEU A 242 -15.34 18.12 0.62
C LEU A 242 -14.70 16.73 0.52
N TYR A 243 -14.87 15.86 1.52
CA TYR A 243 -14.21 14.55 1.45
C TYR A 243 -14.76 13.69 0.31
N THR A 244 -16.03 13.85 -0.06
CA THR A 244 -16.62 13.13 -1.19
C THR A 244 -16.06 13.64 -2.53
N LEU A 245 -15.88 14.95 -2.68
CA LEU A 245 -15.27 15.51 -3.90
C LEU A 245 -13.79 15.18 -4.04
N GLU A 246 -13.07 14.96 -2.95
CA GLU A 246 -11.69 14.47 -2.97
C GLU A 246 -11.63 13.00 -3.41
N VAL A 247 -12.60 12.18 -3.00
CA VAL A 247 -12.78 10.83 -3.55
C VAL A 247 -13.08 10.88 -5.05
N VAL A 248 -13.92 11.82 -5.50
CA VAL A 248 -14.18 12.02 -6.93
C VAL A 248 -12.92 12.45 -7.68
N ALA A 249 -12.11 13.35 -7.13
CA ALA A 249 -10.85 13.77 -7.74
C ALA A 249 -9.87 12.60 -7.90
N CYS A 250 -9.71 11.77 -6.87
CA CYS A 250 -8.93 10.55 -6.92
C CYS A 250 -9.47 9.56 -7.98
N GLY A 251 -10.78 9.29 -7.94
CA GLY A 251 -11.43 8.34 -8.83
C GLY A 251 -11.38 8.75 -10.30
N THR A 252 -11.67 10.01 -10.63
CA THR A 252 -11.62 10.51 -12.01
C THR A 252 -10.19 10.48 -12.57
N MET A 253 -9.19 10.86 -11.76
CA MET A 253 -7.80 10.77 -12.20
C MET A 253 -7.36 9.31 -12.41
N LEU A 254 -7.63 8.42 -11.45
CA LEU A 254 -7.18 7.03 -11.54
C LEU A 254 -7.96 6.23 -12.60
N TYR A 255 -9.30 6.26 -12.54
CA TYR A 255 -10.15 5.42 -13.38
C TYR A 255 -10.26 5.96 -14.80
N ASP A 256 -10.37 7.26 -15.01
CA ASP A 256 -10.55 7.80 -16.36
C ASP A 256 -9.21 8.09 -17.02
N GLN A 257 -8.30 8.81 -16.36
CA GLN A 257 -7.05 9.19 -17.02
C GLN A 257 -6.05 8.03 -17.12
N ILE A 258 -5.74 7.36 -16.00
CA ILE A 258 -4.73 6.29 -15.99
C ILE A 258 -5.33 4.97 -16.51
N TRP A 259 -6.43 4.52 -15.94
CA TRP A 259 -6.98 3.21 -16.27
C TRP A 259 -7.63 3.18 -17.66
N LEU A 260 -8.71 3.92 -17.87
CA LEU A 260 -9.41 3.93 -19.15
C LEU A 260 -8.56 4.62 -20.24
N GLY A 261 -7.95 5.75 -19.93
CA GLY A 261 -7.22 6.62 -20.86
C GLY A 261 -5.82 6.12 -21.23
N SER A 262 -5.27 5.14 -20.50
CA SER A 262 -3.99 4.51 -20.85
C SER A 262 -4.08 3.00 -20.87
N TYR A 263 -4.27 2.34 -19.72
CA TYR A 263 -4.22 0.87 -19.63
C TYR A 263 -5.20 0.15 -20.57
N MET A 264 -6.35 0.77 -20.84
CA MET A 264 -7.42 0.23 -21.68
C MET A 264 -7.54 0.92 -23.05
N SER A 265 -6.77 1.97 -23.32
CA SER A 265 -6.77 2.68 -24.60
C SER A 265 -5.38 3.24 -24.96
N GLY A 266 -5.05 4.45 -24.51
CA GLY A 266 -3.78 5.14 -24.76
C GLY A 266 -3.88 6.34 -25.71
N GLY A 267 -2.76 7.05 -25.89
CA GLY A 267 -2.65 8.23 -26.75
C GLY A 267 -2.84 9.53 -25.97
N VAL A 268 -3.57 10.49 -26.55
CA VAL A 268 -3.94 11.76 -25.88
C VAL A 268 -4.80 11.51 -24.63
N GLY A 269 -5.50 10.38 -24.59
CA GLY A 269 -6.22 9.96 -23.40
C GLY A 269 -7.41 10.86 -23.04
N PHE A 270 -7.72 10.91 -21.75
CA PHE A 270 -9.02 11.35 -21.23
C PHE A 270 -8.92 12.46 -20.17
N THR A 271 -7.92 13.34 -20.24
CA THR A 271 -7.66 14.37 -19.22
C THR A 271 -8.80 15.34 -18.95
N GLN A 272 -9.64 15.64 -19.95
CA GLN A 272 -10.73 16.63 -19.82
C GLN A 272 -12.14 15.99 -19.68
N TYR A 273 -12.23 14.66 -19.56
CA TYR A 273 -13.47 13.98 -19.18
C TYR A 273 -13.74 14.16 -17.69
#